data_AF-A0A392RQK8-F1
#
_entry.id   AF-A0A392RQK8-F1
#
_cell.length_a   1.000
_cell.length_b   1.000
_cell.length_c   1.000
_cell.angle_alpha   90.00
_cell.angle_beta   90.00
_cell.angle_gamma   90.00
#
_symmetry.space_group_name_H-M   'P 1'
#
loop_
_entity.id
_entity.type
_entity.pdbx_description
1 polymer ?
#
loop_
_entity_poly.entity_id
_entity_poly.type
_entity_poly.pdbx_seq_one_letter_code
_entity_poly.pdbx_strand_id
1 'polypeptide(L)'
;GVKHKVASPYHPQTNGQAEVSNREIKKILEKIVSASRKDWSMKLDEAMWAYRTTFKSPIGLTPFQMVYGKSCHLPVELEHKVYWALKFLNFDHNQAGDQRKVQMQELEEMRCQAYESSKLHKE
;
A
#
# COMPACT_ATOMS: atom_id res chain seq x y z
N GLY A 1 19.57 -15.15 14.78
CA GLY A 1 18.49 -15.20 15.80
C GLY A 1 17.78 -13.87 15.86
N VAL A 2 16.52 -13.84 16.30
CA VAL A 2 15.72 -12.60 16.43
C VAL A 2 16.11 -11.86 17.71
N LYS A 3 16.42 -10.57 17.62
CA LYS A 3 16.69 -9.72 18.79
C LYS A 3 15.39 -9.05 19.23
N HIS A 4 14.87 -9.45 20.38
CA HIS A 4 13.67 -8.85 20.96
C HIS A 4 13.99 -7.46 21.52
N LYS A 5 13.22 -6.46 21.11
CA LYS A 5 13.20 -5.12 21.73
C LYS A 5 11.91 -5.00 22.53
N VAL A 6 12.00 -4.61 23.80
CA VAL A 6 10.85 -4.52 24.71
C VAL A 6 10.71 -3.05 25.14
N ALA A 7 9.50 -2.53 25.09
CA ALA A 7 9.19 -1.19 25.61
C ALA A 7 9.05 -1.23 27.14
N SER A 8 9.34 -0.12 27.81
CA SER A 8 9.07 -0.03 29.24
C SER A 8 7.56 -0.07 29.51
N PRO A 9 7.12 -0.68 30.63
CA PRO A 9 5.72 -0.68 31.02
C PRO A 9 5.17 0.75 31.08
N TYR A 10 3.91 0.93 30.65
CA TYR A 10 3.21 2.22 30.65
C TYR A 10 3.90 3.35 29.85
N HIS A 11 4.82 3.01 28.94
CA HIS A 11 5.49 3.98 28.06
C HIS A 11 5.15 3.74 26.57
N PRO A 12 3.91 4.06 26.15
CA PRO A 12 3.41 3.81 24.80
C PRO A 12 4.26 4.44 23.68
N GLN A 13 4.91 5.58 23.98
CA GLN A 13 5.74 6.34 23.04
C GLN A 13 6.96 5.57 22.51
N THR A 14 7.40 4.50 23.18
CA THR A 14 8.53 3.67 22.69
C THR A 14 8.24 2.98 21.37
N ASN A 15 6.96 2.81 20.98
CA ASN A 15 6.58 2.21 19.70
C ASN A 15 5.50 3.01 18.97
N GLY A 16 5.66 4.34 18.91
CA GLY A 16 4.64 5.26 18.38
C GLY A 16 4.16 4.94 16.97
N GLN A 17 5.03 4.43 16.08
CA GLN A 17 4.63 4.04 14.72
C GLN A 17 3.63 2.88 14.70
N ALA A 18 3.85 1.86 15.53
CA ALA A 18 2.90 0.75 15.66
C ALA A 18 1.60 1.23 16.30
N GLU A 19 1.65 2.16 17.24
CA GLU A 19 0.44 2.72 17.86
C GLU A 19 -0.42 3.51 16.88
N VAL A 20 0.21 4.36 16.06
CA VAL A 20 -0.49 5.12 15.01
C VAL A 20 -1.13 4.15 14.01
N SER A 21 -0.37 3.16 13.54
CA SER A 21 -0.86 2.16 12.58
C SER A 21 -2.03 1.36 13.17
N ASN A 22 -1.90 0.90 14.41
CA ASN A 22 -2.96 0.17 15.11
C ASN A 22 -4.22 1.02 15.31
N ARG A 23 -4.07 2.32 15.60
CA ARG A 23 -5.19 3.25 15.74
C ARG A 23 -5.95 3.39 14.41
N GLU A 24 -5.25 3.47 13.30
CA GLU A 24 -5.88 3.59 11.98
C GLU A 24 -6.61 2.30 11.58
N ILE A 25 -6.01 1.13 11.81
CA ILE A 25 -6.67 -0.16 11.54
C ILE A 25 -7.94 -0.30 12.40
N LYS A 26 -7.88 0.08 13.68
CA LYS A 26 -9.06 0.10 14.56
C LYS A 26 -10.17 1.01 14.02
N LYS A 27 -9.84 2.22 13.56
CA LYS A 27 -10.83 3.14 12.94
C LYS A 27 -11.47 2.56 11.68
N ILE A 28 -10.74 1.77 10.89
CA ILE A 28 -11.31 1.10 9.71
C ILE A 28 -12.26 -0.01 10.18
N LEU A 29 -11.83 -0.85 11.11
CA LEU A 29 -12.66 -1.92 11.69
C LEU A 29 -13.94 -1.38 12.33
N GLU A 30 -13.88 -0.29 13.08
CA GLU A 30 -15.04 0.37 13.69
C GLU A 30 -16.13 0.72 12.67
N LYS A 31 -15.78 0.95 11.40
CA LYS A 31 -16.73 1.32 10.35
C LYS A 31 -17.32 0.12 9.59
N ILE A 32 -16.60 -0.99 9.50
CA ILE A 32 -16.96 -2.13 8.63
C ILE A 32 -17.49 -3.34 9.39
N VAL A 33 -17.21 -3.41 10.69
CA VAL A 33 -17.66 -4.50 11.57
C VAL A 33 -19.12 -4.29 11.94
N SER A 34 -19.88 -5.38 12.05
CA SER A 34 -21.28 -5.33 12.48
C SER A 34 -21.45 -4.72 13.87
N ALA A 35 -22.66 -4.25 14.18
CA ALA A 35 -22.98 -3.72 15.51
C ALA A 35 -22.69 -4.72 16.65
N SER A 36 -22.73 -6.04 16.36
CA SER A 36 -22.44 -7.09 17.32
C SER A 36 -20.95 -7.21 17.67
N ARG A 37 -20.06 -6.66 16.83
CA ARG A 37 -18.60 -6.72 16.93
C ARG A 37 -17.98 -8.12 16.99
N LYS A 38 -18.74 -9.16 16.60
CA LYS A 38 -18.26 -10.56 16.62
C LYS A 38 -17.57 -10.99 15.34
N ASP A 39 -17.75 -10.22 14.26
CA ASP A 39 -17.24 -10.47 12.91
C ASP A 39 -15.92 -9.76 12.60
N TRP A 40 -15.29 -9.11 13.60
CA TRP A 40 -14.07 -8.33 13.41
C TRP A 40 -12.92 -9.13 12.79
N SER A 41 -12.79 -10.42 13.14
CA SER A 41 -11.73 -11.28 12.61
C SER A 41 -11.94 -11.57 11.12
N MET A 42 -13.19 -11.77 10.69
CA MET A 42 -13.53 -11.97 9.28
C MET A 42 -13.34 -10.68 8.46
N LYS A 43 -13.46 -9.52 9.10
CA LYS A 43 -13.28 -8.19 8.48
C LYS A 43 -11.84 -7.68 8.53
N LEU A 44 -10.93 -8.41 9.17
CA LEU A 44 -9.55 -7.97 9.34
C LEU A 44 -8.81 -7.86 8.01
N ASP A 45 -9.02 -8.81 7.08
CA ASP A 45 -8.36 -8.78 5.77
C ASP A 45 -8.80 -7.59 4.93
N GLU A 46 -10.10 -7.27 4.94
CA GLU A 46 -10.65 -6.07 4.29
C GLU A 46 -10.07 -4.79 4.90
N ALA A 47 -9.97 -4.72 6.24
CA ALA A 47 -9.39 -3.57 6.92
C ALA A 47 -7.90 -3.39 6.61
N MET A 48 -7.15 -4.49 6.59
CA MET A 48 -5.72 -4.48 6.24
C MET A 48 -5.51 -4.09 4.79
N TRP A 49 -6.36 -4.56 3.87
CA TRP A 49 -6.34 -4.14 2.47
C TRP A 49 -6.53 -2.63 2.35
N ALA A 50 -7.60 -2.10 2.94
CA ALA A 50 -7.89 -0.66 2.94
C ALA A 50 -6.74 0.14 3.53
N TYR A 51 -6.17 -0.30 4.65
CA TYR A 51 -5.00 0.36 5.25
C TYR A 51 -3.81 0.42 4.29
N ARG A 52 -3.48 -0.71 3.63
CA ARG A 52 -2.31 -0.82 2.75
C ARG A 52 -2.44 -0.01 1.46
N THR A 53 -3.66 0.14 0.93
CA THR A 53 -3.90 0.85 -0.34
C THR A 53 -4.30 2.32 -0.15
N THR A 54 -4.56 2.75 1.08
CA THR A 54 -4.89 4.16 1.37
C THR A 54 -3.64 5.02 1.38
N PHE A 55 -3.69 6.17 0.71
CA PHE A 55 -2.61 7.14 0.66
C PHE A 55 -2.35 7.78 2.04
N LYS A 56 -1.07 7.86 2.45
CA LYS A 56 -0.67 8.51 3.70
C LYS A 56 -0.06 9.86 3.40
N SER A 57 -0.82 10.93 3.65
CA SER A 57 -0.36 12.31 3.42
C SER A 57 1.00 12.66 4.05
N PRO A 58 1.34 12.21 5.29
CA PRO A 58 2.65 12.52 5.88
C PRO A 58 3.83 11.88 5.15
N ILE A 59 3.62 10.72 4.52
CA ILE A 59 4.66 9.92 3.85
C ILE A 59 4.65 10.18 2.33
N GLY A 60 3.54 10.71 1.80
CA GLY A 60 3.34 10.94 0.37
C GLY A 60 3.11 9.66 -0.44
N LEU A 61 2.89 8.52 0.20
CA LEU A 61 2.76 7.19 -0.44
C LEU A 61 1.72 6.33 0.28
N THR A 62 1.26 5.27 -0.37
CA THR A 62 0.53 4.18 0.28
C THR A 62 1.50 3.23 1.00
N PRO A 63 1.11 2.57 2.11
CA PRO A 63 1.96 1.55 2.74
C PRO A 63 2.35 0.41 1.78
N PHE A 64 1.48 0.06 0.83
CA PHE A 64 1.79 -0.90 -0.23
C PHE A 64 2.95 -0.42 -1.13
N GLN A 65 2.88 0.82 -1.62
CA GLN A 65 3.95 1.40 -2.44
C GLN A 65 5.28 1.46 -1.69
N MET A 66 5.25 1.81 -0.41
CA MET A 66 6.45 1.88 0.42
C MET A 66 7.17 0.52 0.57
N VAL A 67 6.43 -0.60 0.54
CA VAL A 67 7.00 -1.94 0.68
C VAL A 67 7.42 -2.52 -0.67
N TYR A 68 6.60 -2.35 -1.70
CA TYR A 68 6.79 -3.03 -2.99
C TYR A 68 7.41 -2.14 -4.08
N GLY A 69 7.57 -0.83 -3.85
CA GLY A 69 8.11 0.11 -4.83
C GLY A 69 7.26 0.25 -6.09
N LYS A 70 5.96 -0.12 -6.02
CA LYS A 70 5.02 -0.06 -7.15
C LYS A 70 3.60 0.21 -6.67
N SER A 71 2.78 0.75 -7.55
CA SER A 71 1.34 0.92 -7.30
C SER A 71 0.62 -0.41 -7.20
N CYS A 72 -0.39 -0.46 -6.33
CA CYS A 72 -1.31 -1.61 -6.26
C CYS A 72 -2.24 -1.57 -7.46
N HIS A 73 -2.47 -2.72 -8.11
CA HIS A 73 -3.46 -2.84 -9.19
C HIS A 73 -4.65 -3.67 -8.72
N LEU A 74 -5.85 -3.09 -8.83
CA LEU A 74 -7.08 -3.81 -8.57
C LEU A 74 -7.40 -4.74 -9.76
N PRO A 75 -8.02 -5.91 -9.55
CA PRO A 75 -8.39 -6.82 -10.65
C PRO A 75 -9.17 -6.12 -11.77
N VAL A 76 -10.10 -5.23 -11.41
CA VAL A 76 -10.88 -4.42 -12.36
C VAL A 76 -10.02 -3.48 -13.21
N GLU A 77 -8.93 -2.93 -12.66
CA GLU A 77 -8.01 -2.10 -13.42
C GLU A 77 -7.24 -2.93 -14.46
N LEU A 78 -6.88 -4.17 -14.10
CA LEU A 78 -6.21 -5.09 -15.02
C LEU A 78 -7.15 -5.50 -16.16
N GLU A 79 -8.37 -5.90 -15.85
CA GLU A 79 -9.39 -6.25 -16.86
C GLU A 79 -9.66 -5.07 -17.80
N HIS A 80 -9.79 -3.86 -17.25
CA HIS A 80 -9.96 -2.65 -18.04
C HIS A 80 -8.75 -2.38 -18.95
N LYS A 81 -7.52 -2.48 -18.44
CA LYS A 81 -6.29 -2.32 -19.26
C LYS A 81 -6.23 -3.34 -20.40
N VAL A 82 -6.59 -4.60 -20.11
CA VAL A 82 -6.64 -5.68 -21.11
C VAL A 82 -7.72 -5.39 -22.16
N TYR A 83 -8.92 -4.98 -21.73
CA TYR A 83 -10.00 -4.61 -22.63
C TYR A 83 -9.62 -3.44 -23.55
N TRP A 84 -8.99 -2.39 -23.02
CA TRP A 84 -8.49 -1.27 -23.82
C TRP A 84 -7.42 -1.71 -24.83
N ALA A 85 -6.47 -2.55 -24.42
CA ALA A 85 -5.46 -3.08 -25.32
C ALA A 85 -6.08 -3.91 -26.46
N LEU A 86 -7.12 -4.69 -26.17
CA LEU A 86 -7.82 -5.53 -27.16
C LEU A 86 -8.71 -4.72 -28.10
N LYS A 87 -9.44 -3.71 -27.57
CA LYS A 87 -10.40 -2.91 -28.35
C LYS A 87 -9.72 -1.96 -29.35
N PHE A 88 -8.52 -1.50 -29.03
CA PHE A 88 -7.80 -0.50 -29.83
C PHE A 88 -6.57 -1.10 -30.54
N LEU A 89 -6.64 -2.36 -30.96
CA LEU A 89 -5.57 -3.05 -31.69
C LEU A 89 -5.20 -2.34 -33.02
N ASN A 90 -4.38 -1.30 -32.90
CA ASN A 90 -3.40 -0.78 -33.86
C ASN A 90 -2.06 -0.79 -33.12
N PHE A 91 -1.58 -1.99 -32.78
CA PHE A 91 -0.40 -2.20 -31.94
C PHE A 91 0.87 -1.92 -32.77
N ASP A 92 1.26 -0.66 -32.89
CA ASP A 92 2.59 -0.32 -33.42
C ASP A 92 3.63 -0.78 -32.41
N HIS A 93 4.43 -1.77 -32.82
CA HIS A 93 5.46 -2.36 -31.98
C HIS A 93 6.49 -1.32 -31.50
N ASN A 94 6.79 -0.31 -32.32
CA ASN A 94 7.75 0.74 -31.96
C ASN A 94 7.17 1.65 -30.87
N GLN A 95 5.94 2.14 -31.07
CA GLN A 95 5.24 2.96 -30.08
C GLN A 95 5.02 2.21 -28.75
N ALA A 96 4.64 0.93 -28.81
CA ALA A 96 4.50 0.09 -27.63
C ALA A 96 5.84 -0.19 -26.93
N GLY A 97 6.94 -0.21 -27.70
CA GLY A 97 8.30 -0.29 -27.16
C GLY A 97 8.67 0.96 -26.36
N ASP A 98 8.40 2.13 -26.93
CA ASP A 98 8.72 3.41 -26.27
C ASP A 98 7.85 3.68 -25.05
N GLN A 99 6.55 3.37 -25.10
CA GLN A 99 5.68 3.44 -23.92
C GLN A 99 6.17 2.52 -22.79
N ARG A 100 6.63 1.30 -23.10
CA ARG A 100 7.20 0.39 -22.10
C ARG A 100 8.48 0.93 -21.47
N LYS A 101 9.33 1.64 -22.23
CA LYS A 101 10.53 2.29 -21.68
C LYS A 101 10.14 3.38 -20.68
N VAL A 102 9.17 4.22 -21.02
CA VAL A 102 8.66 5.27 -20.11
C VAL A 102 8.08 4.65 -18.84
N GLN A 103 7.23 3.63 -18.96
CA GLN A 103 6.68 2.91 -17.81
C GLN A 103 7.77 2.29 -16.91
N MET A 104 8.86 1.78 -17.50
CA MET A 104 10.00 1.29 -16.73
C MET A 104 10.73 2.40 -15.97
N GLN A 105 10.89 3.58 -16.56
CA GLN A 105 11.48 4.74 -15.88
C GLN A 105 10.60 5.21 -14.71
N GLU A 106 9.28 5.29 -14.91
CA GLU A 106 8.33 5.63 -13.84
C GLU A 106 8.38 4.62 -12.67
N LEU A 107 8.52 3.32 -12.96
CA LEU A 107 8.70 2.28 -11.93
C LEU A 107 9.98 2.46 -11.14
N GLU A 108 11.07 2.83 -11.80
CA GLU A 108 12.34 3.11 -11.14
C GLU A 108 12.21 4.32 -10.20
N GLU A 109 11.58 5.40 -10.67
CA GLU A 109 11.32 6.59 -9.85
C GLU A 109 10.46 6.27 -8.62
N MET A 110 9.39 5.51 -8.79
CA MET A 110 8.53 5.05 -7.67
C MET A 110 9.32 4.24 -6.65
N ARG A 111 10.24 3.37 -7.10
CA ARG A 111 11.08 2.56 -6.22
C ARG A 111 12.05 3.43 -5.41
N CYS A 112 12.67 4.43 -6.05
CA CYS A 112 13.53 5.39 -5.37
C CYS A 112 12.77 6.19 -4.31
N GLN A 113 11.58 6.70 -4.65
CA GLN A 113 10.71 7.40 -3.69
C GLN A 113 10.33 6.50 -2.51
N ALA A 114 9.94 5.25 -2.77
CA ALA A 114 9.61 4.29 -1.71
C ALA A 114 10.80 4.03 -0.76
N TYR A 115 12.02 3.95 -1.30
CA TYR A 115 13.23 3.77 -0.49
C TYR A 115 13.47 4.97 0.45
N GLU A 116 13.41 6.20 -0.06
CA GLU A 116 13.58 7.42 0.74
C GLU A 116 12.48 7.55 1.80
N SER A 117 11.22 7.38 1.42
CA SER A 117 10.09 7.43 2.35
C SER A 117 10.16 6.33 3.42
N SER A 118 10.61 5.12 3.08
CA SER A 118 10.80 4.02 4.03
C SER A 118 11.90 4.33 5.05
N LYS A 119 12.97 5.00 4.62
CA LYS A 119 14.04 5.46 5.52
C LYS A 119 13.51 6.49 6.52
N LEU A 120 12.82 7.51 6.03
CA LEU A 120 12.18 8.55 6.86
C LEU A 120 11.14 7.97 7.82
N HIS A 121 10.41 6.92 7.40
CA HIS A 121 9.43 6.26 8.24
C HIS A 121 10.04 5.32 9.28
N LYS A 122 11.31 4.92 9.17
CA LYS A 122 11.97 4.08 10.19
C LYS A 122 12.68 4.88 11.28
N GLU A 123 12.97 6.14 11.01
CA GLU A 123 13.49 7.14 11.96
C GLU A 123 12.37 7.58 12.92
#